data_AF-A0A4P1K3Q1-F1
#
_entry.id   AF-A0A4P1K3Q1-F1
#
_cell.length_a   1.000
_cell.length_b   1.000
_cell.length_c   1.000
_cell.angle_alpha   90.00
_cell.angle_beta   90.00
_cell.angle_gamma   90.00
#
_symmetry.space_group_name_H-M   'P 1'
#
loop_
_entity.id
_entity.type
_entity.pdbx_description
1 polymer ?
#
loop_
_entity_poly.entity_id
_entity_poly.type
_entity_poly.pdbx_seq_one_letter_code
_entity_poly.pdbx_strand_id
1 'polypeptide(L)'
;MNDFVIKAAALALKMVPEANASYTPEGIAMHHNADVSMAVAIDGGLITPIIRKAETKGLAQIATESKDLAKRARERKLKPEEFQGGHLLRVQPGHVRHQAVHLDHQ
;
A
#
# COMPACT_ATOMS: atom_id res chain seq x y z
N MET A 1 -0.77 -16.95 7.19
CA MET A 1 0.29 -16.11 7.80
C MET A 1 0.25 -14.69 7.21
N ASN A 2 0.30 -14.53 5.88
CA ASN A 2 0.27 -13.19 5.25
C ASN A 2 -0.95 -12.33 5.65
N ASP A 3 -2.08 -12.96 5.91
CA ASP A 3 -3.35 -12.34 6.31
C ASP A 3 -3.29 -11.57 7.63
N PHE A 4 -2.56 -12.08 8.64
CA PHE A 4 -2.36 -11.37 9.90
C PHE A 4 -1.50 -10.11 9.72
N VAL A 5 -0.44 -10.21 8.92
CA VAL A 5 0.46 -9.08 8.63
C VAL A 5 -0.30 -7.98 7.89
N ILE A 6 -1.11 -8.36 6.89
CA ILE A 6 -1.94 -7.41 6.14
C ILE A 6 -2.94 -6.72 7.06
N LYS A 7 -3.65 -7.48 7.92
CA LYS A 7 -4.61 -6.88 8.84
C LYS A 7 -3.95 -5.96 9.85
N ALA A 8 -2.81 -6.37 10.43
CA ALA A 8 -2.06 -5.56 11.38
C ALA A 8 -1.54 -4.27 10.75
N ALA A 9 -0.97 -4.34 9.54
CA ALA A 9 -0.52 -3.17 8.79
C ALA A 9 -1.68 -2.21 8.50
N ALA A 10 -2.83 -2.73 8.06
CA ALA A 10 -4.01 -1.91 7.80
C ALA A 10 -4.52 -1.18 9.05
N LEU A 11 -4.54 -1.85 10.20
CA LEU A 11 -4.90 -1.23 11.47
C LEU A 11 -3.86 -0.21 11.94
N ALA A 12 -2.57 -0.49 11.75
CA ALA A 12 -1.49 0.45 12.07
C ALA A 12 -1.61 1.75 11.27
N LEU A 13 -1.94 1.66 9.98
CA LEU A 13 -2.19 2.83 9.13
C LEU A 13 -3.43 3.64 9.56
N LYS A 14 -4.39 3.02 10.25
CA LYS A 14 -5.52 3.73 10.86
C LYS A 14 -5.16 4.39 12.18
N MET A 15 -4.22 3.82 12.93
CA MET A 15 -3.73 4.39 14.19
C MET A 15 -2.73 5.53 13.96
N VAL A 16 -1.98 5.49 12.86
CA VAL A 16 -1.00 6.52 12.47
C VAL A 16 -1.31 7.00 11.04
N PRO A 17 -2.31 7.89 10.86
CA PRO A 17 -2.75 8.35 9.54
C PRO A 17 -1.65 9.03 8.71
N GLU A 18 -0.66 9.64 9.36
CA GLU A 18 0.49 10.30 8.74
C GLU A 18 1.38 9.30 7.97
N ALA A 19 1.37 8.03 8.39
CA ALA A 19 2.04 6.96 7.65
C ALA A 19 1.23 6.52 6.42
N ASN A 20 -0.07 6.86 6.36
CA ASN A 20 -0.95 6.55 5.24
C ASN A 20 -1.08 7.74 4.28
N ALA A 21 0.05 8.20 3.76
CA ALA A 21 0.13 9.37 2.89
C ALA A 21 1.02 9.13 1.68
N SER A 22 0.84 9.93 0.63
CA SER A 22 1.68 9.93 -0.56
C SER A 22 2.08 11.34 -0.96
N TYR A 23 3.29 11.51 -1.45
CA TYR A 23 3.74 12.76 -2.04
C TYR A 23 3.24 12.89 -3.48
N THR A 24 2.60 14.03 -3.78
CA THR A 24 2.23 14.47 -5.12
C THR A 24 2.97 15.80 -5.42
N PRO A 25 3.05 16.22 -6.69
CA PRO A 25 3.63 17.53 -7.03
C PRO A 25 2.94 18.71 -6.32
N GLU A 26 1.67 18.55 -5.95
CA GLU A 26 0.82 19.56 -5.29
C GLU A 26 0.91 19.51 -3.76
N GLY A 27 1.55 18.49 -3.18
CA GLY A 27 1.74 18.36 -1.73
C GLY A 27 1.61 16.93 -1.20
N ILE A 28 1.27 16.80 0.07
CA ILE A 28 1.05 15.50 0.73
C ILE A 28 -0.44 15.14 0.62
N ALA A 29 -0.75 14.04 -0.06
CA ALA A 29 -2.08 13.46 -0.13
C ALA A 29 -2.25 12.42 0.98
N MET A 30 -3.17 12.68 1.90
CA MET A 30 -3.53 11.78 3.01
C MET A 30 -4.62 10.80 2.59
N HIS A 31 -4.49 9.53 2.96
CA HIS A 31 -5.43 8.47 2.58
C HIS A 31 -6.30 8.05 3.77
N HIS A 32 -7.62 8.03 3.56
CA HIS A 32 -8.57 7.61 4.59
C HIS A 32 -8.61 6.09 4.77
N ASN A 33 -8.49 5.34 3.67
CA ASN A 33 -8.57 3.89 3.67
C ASN A 33 -7.17 3.28 3.66
N ALA A 34 -7.02 2.10 4.25
CA ALA A 34 -5.75 1.37 4.27
C ALA A 34 -5.76 0.29 3.17
N ASP A 35 -5.21 0.66 2.02
CA ASP A 35 -4.98 -0.28 0.92
C ASP A 35 -3.60 -0.94 1.10
N VAL A 36 -3.56 -2.27 1.11
CA VAL A 36 -2.32 -3.03 1.36
C VAL A 36 -1.97 -3.86 0.12
N SER A 37 -0.83 -3.57 -0.50
CA SER A 37 -0.32 -4.40 -1.60
C SER A 37 0.53 -5.55 -1.10
N MET A 38 0.42 -6.68 -1.77
CA MET A 38 1.20 -7.89 -1.50
C MET A 38 2.10 -8.18 -2.70
N ALA A 39 3.40 -8.25 -2.47
CA ALA A 39 4.37 -8.65 -3.49
C ALA A 39 4.22 -10.15 -3.79
N VAL A 40 3.99 -10.50 -5.05
CA VAL A 40 3.84 -11.88 -5.53
C VAL A 40 4.84 -12.12 -6.65
N ALA A 41 5.77 -13.04 -6.42
CA ALA A 41 6.70 -13.49 -7.45
C ALA A 41 5.97 -14.31 -8.51
N ILE A 42 6.27 -14.02 -9.77
CA ILE A 42 5.73 -14.70 -10.95
C ILE A 42 6.88 -15.03 -11.90
N ASP A 43 6.63 -15.91 -12.86
CA ASP A 43 7.64 -16.19 -13.89
C ASP A 43 7.91 -14.93 -14.69
N GLY A 44 9.16 -14.46 -14.66
CA GLY A 44 9.60 -13.25 -15.36
C GLY A 44 9.43 -11.94 -14.58
N GLY A 45 9.09 -11.96 -13.28
CA GLY A 45 9.13 -10.75 -12.47
C GLY A 45 8.35 -10.77 -11.16
N LEU A 46 7.88 -9.58 -10.77
CA LEU A 46 7.13 -9.34 -9.54
C LEU A 46 5.87 -8.55 -9.88
N ILE A 47 4.74 -8.97 -9.33
CA ILE A 47 3.47 -8.22 -9.40
C ILE A 47 2.96 -7.93 -7.99
N THR A 48 2.26 -6.81 -7.82
CA THR A 48 1.85 -6.29 -6.51
C THR A 48 0.34 -6.10 -6.43
N PRO A 49 -0.45 -7.19 -6.35
CA PRO A 49 -1.88 -7.09 -6.13
C PRO A 49 -2.22 -6.33 -4.85
N ILE A 50 -3.35 -5.64 -4.85
CA ILE A 50 -3.77 -4.72 -3.80
C ILE A 50 -5.03 -5.26 -3.11
N ILE A 51 -4.98 -5.38 -1.79
CA ILE A 51 -6.16 -5.61 -0.96
C ILE A 51 -6.69 -4.25 -0.52
N ARG A 52 -7.78 -3.83 -1.15
CA ARG A 52 -8.41 -2.53 -0.89
C ARG A 52 -9.12 -2.52 0.46
N LYS A 53 -9.10 -1.39 1.16
CA LYS A 53 -9.82 -1.16 2.43
C LYS A 53 -9.61 -2.29 3.45
N ALA A 54 -8.38 -2.75 3.62
CA ALA A 54 -8.05 -3.90 4.47
C ALA A 54 -8.41 -3.66 5.96
N GLU A 55 -8.52 -2.40 6.39
CA GLU A 55 -9.00 -2.01 7.71
C GLU A 55 -10.45 -2.43 7.94
N THR A 56 -11.29 -2.42 6.90
CA THR A 56 -12.72 -2.75 6.99
C THR A 56 -13.02 -4.24 6.95
N LYS A 57 -12.06 -5.04 6.49
CA LYS A 57 -12.25 -6.48 6.22
C LYS A 57 -11.88 -7.34 7.43
N GLY A 58 -12.62 -8.44 7.63
CA GLY A 58 -12.26 -9.47 8.60
C GLY A 58 -11.05 -10.30 8.14
N LEU A 59 -10.37 -10.97 9.07
CA LEU A 59 -9.18 -11.77 8.76
C LEU A 59 -9.47 -12.89 7.74
N ALA A 60 -10.60 -13.60 7.88
CA ALA A 60 -11.00 -14.64 6.95
C ALA A 60 -11.23 -14.11 5.52
N GLN A 61 -11.78 -12.90 5.39
CA GLN A 61 -11.98 -12.26 4.09
C GLN A 61 -10.63 -11.89 3.46
N ILE A 62 -9.70 -11.31 4.24
CA ILE A 62 -8.35 -11.00 3.77
C ILE A 62 -7.61 -12.28 3.35
N ALA A 63 -7.75 -13.37 4.11
CA ALA A 63 -7.14 -14.65 3.78
C ALA A 63 -7.66 -15.24 2.47
N THR A 64 -8.96 -15.13 2.21
CA THR A 64 -9.57 -15.58 0.94
C THR A 64 -9.11 -14.71 -0.23
N GLU A 65 -9.19 -13.38 -0.08
CA GLU A 65 -8.85 -12.42 -1.14
C GLU A 65 -7.36 -12.45 -1.49
N SER A 66 -6.47 -12.50 -0.49
CA SER A 66 -5.02 -12.62 -0.72
C SER A 66 -4.66 -13.90 -1.48
N LYS A 67 -5.28 -15.04 -1.16
CA LYS A 67 -5.05 -16.30 -1.87
C LYS A 67 -5.53 -16.23 -3.32
N ASP A 68 -6.72 -15.68 -3.54
CA ASP A 68 -7.27 -15.50 -4.89
C ASP A 68 -6.39 -14.57 -5.74
N LEU A 69 -6.04 -13.40 -5.21
CA LEU A 69 -5.15 -12.44 -5.89
C LEU A 69 -3.77 -13.06 -6.16
N ALA A 70 -3.19 -13.80 -5.23
CA ALA A 70 -1.91 -14.47 -5.44
C ALA A 70 -1.99 -15.59 -6.49
N LYS A 71 -3.11 -16.30 -6.59
CA LYS A 71 -3.33 -17.30 -7.64
C LYS A 71 -3.46 -16.63 -9.00
N ARG A 72 -4.32 -15.62 -9.12
CA ARG A 72 -4.53 -14.88 -10.37
C ARG A 72 -3.29 -14.10 -10.81
N ALA A 73 -2.49 -13.60 -9.88
CA ALA A 73 -1.18 -13.01 -10.13
C ALA A 73 -0.26 -13.99 -10.88
N ARG A 74 -0.09 -15.20 -10.34
CA ARG A 74 0.75 -16.25 -10.96
C ARG A 74 0.22 -16.69 -12.32
N GLU A 75 -1.10 -16.72 -12.48
CA GLU A 75 -1.75 -17.02 -13.76
C GLU A 75 -1.77 -15.84 -14.75
N ARG A 76 -1.24 -14.66 -14.37
CA ARG A 76 -1.29 -13.41 -15.16
C ARG A 76 -2.71 -12.98 -15.57
N LYS A 77 -3.70 -13.25 -14.71
CA LYS A 77 -5.13 -12.94 -14.92
C LYS A 77 -5.63 -11.78 -14.04
N LEU A 78 -4.73 -10.98 -13.49
CA LEU A 78 -5.12 -9.79 -12.76
C LEU A 78 -5.53 -8.68 -13.72
N LYS A 79 -6.61 -7.97 -13.38
CA LYS A 79 -7.00 -6.74 -14.07
C LYS A 79 -6.04 -5.60 -13.65
N PRO A 80 -5.79 -4.60 -14.51
CA PRO A 80 -4.92 -3.47 -14.19
C PRO A 80 -5.25 -2.81 -12.84
N GLU A 81 -6.53 -2.61 -12.54
CA GLU A 81 -7.04 -2.01 -11.29
C GLU A 81 -6.64 -2.76 -10.01
N GLU A 82 -6.31 -4.04 -10.12
CA GLU A 82 -5.98 -4.92 -8.99
C GLU A 82 -4.51 -4.82 -8.59
N PHE A 83 -3.64 -4.25 -9.43
CA PHE A 83 -2.22 -4.03 -9.13
C PHE A 83 -1.73 -2.62 -9.49
N GLN A 84 -2.59 -1.77 -10.05
CA GLN A 84 -2.34 -0.36 -10.31
C GLN A 84 -3.22 0.51 -9.41
N GLY A 85 -2.66 1.63 -8.95
CA GLY A 85 -3.42 2.64 -8.18
C GLY A 85 -3.69 2.28 -6.72
N GLY A 86 -3.04 1.25 -6.17
CA GLY A 86 -3.04 1.00 -4.73
C GLY A 86 -2.13 2.02 -4.06
N HIS A 87 -2.67 2.75 -3.08
CA HIS A 87 -1.90 3.68 -2.27
C HIS A 87 -1.10 2.88 -1.23
N LEU A 88 -0.12 2.13 -1.72
CA LEU A 88 0.80 1.35 -0.90
C LEU A 88 1.67 2.28 -0.03
N LEU A 89 1.96 1.82 1.19
CA LEU A 89 3.16 2.15 1.96
C LEU A 89 4.42 1.91 1.10
N ARG A 90 4.81 2.91 0.33
CA ARG A 90 6.05 2.94 -0.44
C ARG A 90 7.12 3.54 0.46
N VAL A 91 7.87 2.70 1.19
CA VAL A 91 9.10 3.16 1.84
C VAL A 91 10.11 3.45 0.74
N GLN A 92 10.19 4.71 0.30
CA GLN A 92 11.38 5.18 -0.39
C GLN A 92 12.45 5.44 0.68
N PRO A 93 13.67 4.89 0.56
CA PRO A 93 14.79 5.49 1.24
C PRO A 93 14.90 6.94 0.76
N GLY A 94 14.95 7.87 1.71
CA GLY A 94 14.92 9.30 1.45
C GLY A 94 15.94 9.71 0.40
N HIS A 95 15.47 10.29 -0.70
CA HIS A 95 16.22 11.36 -1.33
C HIS A 95 15.83 12.65 -0.61
N VAL A 96 16.38 12.82 0.59
CA VAL A 96 16.45 14.11 1.27
C VAL A 96 17.46 14.93 0.47
N ARG A 97 17.00 15.69 -0.53
CA ARG A 97 17.76 16.84 -1.00
C ARG A 97 17.37 18.03 -0.12
N HIS A 98 18.32 18.41 0.72
CA HIS A 98 18.35 19.64 1.49
C HIS A 98 17.93 20.87 0.67
N GLN A 99 17.07 21.69 1.26
CA GLN A 99 17.02 23.18 1.26
C GLN A 99 15.56 23.65 1.28
N ALA A 100 15.14 24.62 2.08
CA ALA A 100 15.71 25.26 3.25
C ALA A 100 14.52 25.92 3.95
N VAL A 101 14.51 25.84 5.28
CA VAL A 101 13.66 26.66 6.13
C VAL A 101 14.06 28.11 5.86
N HIS A 102 13.14 28.92 5.35
CA HIS A 102 13.26 30.38 5.41
C HIS A 102 11.97 30.97 5.97
N LEU A 103 11.83 30.78 7.28
CA LEU A 103 10.98 31.59 8.15
C LEU A 103 11.83 31.88 9.38
N ASP A 104 12.56 33.00 9.32
CA ASP A 104 12.83 33.84 10.49
C ASP A 104 13.28 35.23 10.03
N HIS A 105 12.53 36.23 10.50
CA HIS A 105 12.90 37.65 10.64
C HIS A 105 13.56 38.37 9.45
N GLN A 106 12.76 39.09 8.66
CA GLN A 106 12.60 40.56 8.70
C GLN A 106 11.60 41.03 7.65
#